data_AF-A0A7Y3J0T8-F1
#
_entry.id   AF-A0A7Y3J0T8-F1
#
_cell.length_a   1.000
_cell.length_b   1.000
_cell.length_c   1.000
_cell.angle_alpha   90.00
_cell.angle_beta   90.00
_cell.angle_gamma   90.00
#
_symmetry.space_group_name_H-M   'P 1'
#
loop_
_entity.id
_entity.type
_entity.pdbx_description
1 polymer ?
#
loop_
_entity_poly.entity_id
_entity_poly.type
_entity_poly.pdbx_seq_one_letter_code
_entity_poly.pdbx_strand_id
1 'polypeptide(L)' 'MYVELIKRGLPVERQVPIPVVWDGRMIEDSFRADLIVERSLLLELKSTESSKPVLRGL' A
#
# COMPACT_ATOMS: atom_id res chain seq x y z
N MET A 1 -4.89 -12.25 3.33
CA MET A 1 -5.11 -11.31 2.20
C MET A 1 -4.14 -11.54 1.05
N TYR A 2 -2.83 -11.27 1.19
CA TYR A 2 -1.84 -11.47 0.11
C TYR A 2 -1.94 -12.83 -0.61
N VAL A 3 -1.90 -13.93 0.16
CA VAL A 3 -1.98 -15.30 -0.40
C VAL A 3 -3.26 -15.52 -1.23
N GLU A 4 -4.38 -14.95 -0.79
CA GLU A 4 -5.67 -15.10 -1.48
C GLU A 4 -5.70 -14.33 -2.80
N LEU A 5 -5.10 -13.14 -2.86
CA LEU A 5 -4.98 -12.35 -4.09
C LEU A 5 -4.09 -13.06 -5.12
N ILE A 6 -2.95 -13.60 -4.67
CA ILE A 6 -2.05 -14.40 -5.53
C ILE A 6 -2.75 -15.66 -6.05
N LYS A 7 -3.50 -16.38 -5.21
CA LYS A 7 -4.27 -17.57 -5.63
C LYS A 7 -5.30 -17.25 -6.72
N ARG A 8 -5.82 -16.03 -6.76
CA ARG A 8 -6.73 -15.55 -7.80
C ARG A 8 -6.03 -15.14 -9.10
N GLY A 9 -4.70 -15.26 -9.17
CA GLY A 9 -3.90 -14.91 -10.34
C GLY A 9 -3.61 -13.40 -10.48
N LEU A 10 -3.90 -12.60 -9.46
CA LEU A 10 -3.61 -11.16 -9.49
C LEU A 10 -2.13 -10.92 -9.22
N PRO A 11 -1.43 -10.10 -10.05
CA PRO A 11 -0.12 -9.56 -9.71
C PRO A 11 -0.20 -8.74 -8.42
N VAL A 12 0.58 -9.13 -7.41
CA VAL A 12 0.67 -8.39 -6.14
C VAL A 12 2.12 -8.21 -5.73
N GLU A 13 2.50 -6.97 -5.49
CA GLU A 13 3.79 -6.59 -4.92
C GLU A 13 3.61 -6.31 -3.43
N ARG A 14 4.56 -6.76 -2.60
CA ARG A 14 4.55 -6.57 -1.14
C ARG A 14 5.62 -5.60 -0.73
N GLN A 15 5.31 -4.76 0.28
CA GLN A 15 6.31 -3.96 0.98
C GLN A 15 7.11 -3.07 0.01
N VAL A 16 6.39 -2.44 -0.93
CA VAL A 16 6.98 -1.69 -2.04
C VAL A 16 7.44 -0.32 -1.54
N PRO A 17 8.74 0.01 -1.61
CA PRO A 17 9.21 1.35 -1.24
C PRO A 17 8.65 2.37 -2.23
N ILE A 18 8.05 3.44 -1.72
CA ILE A 18 7.54 4.56 -2.49
C ILE A 18 8.37 5.79 -2.12
N PRO A 19 9.28 6.23 -3.02
CA PRO A 19 10.07 7.41 -2.76
C PRO A 19 9.16 8.64 -2.74
N VAL A 20 9.33 9.49 -1.73
CA VAL A 20 8.63 10.77 -1.62
C VAL A 20 9.60 11.89 -1.92
N VAL A 21 9.16 12.84 -2.75
CA VAL A 21 9.88 14.10 -2.93
C VAL A 21 9.35 15.11 -1.92
N TRP A 22 10.22 15.58 -1.04
CA TRP A 22 9.91 16.61 -0.06
C TRP A 22 10.93 17.74 -0.16
N ASP A 23 10.46 18.97 -0.34
CA ASP A 23 11.34 20.15 -0.47
C ASP A 23 12.46 19.97 -1.52
N GLY A 24 12.08 19.42 -2.68
CA GLY A 24 13.01 19.14 -3.78
C GLY A 24 14.01 18.00 -3.52
N ARG A 25 13.92 17.29 -2.39
CA ARG A 25 14.80 16.15 -2.04
C ARG A 25 14.04 14.84 -2.14
N MET A 26 14.65 13.83 -2.75
CA MET A 26 14.13 12.47 -2.76
C MET A 26 14.45 11.79 -1.43
N ILE A 27 13.43 11.21 -0.80
CA ILE A 27 13.54 10.40 0.41
C ILE A 27 13.18 8.97 0.02
N GLU A 28 14.17 8.07 -0.05
CA GLU A 28 13.99 6.73 -0.63
C GLU A 28 13.21 5.76 0.27
N ASP A 29 13.30 5.89 1.60
CA ASP A 29 12.61 5.02 2.58
C ASP A 29 11.52 5.80 3.36
N SER A 30 10.89 6.79 2.71
CA SER A 30 9.86 7.62 3.34
C SER A 30 8.56 6.87 3.61
N PHE A 31 8.20 5.94 2.73
CA PHE A 31 6.95 5.23 2.77
C PHE A 31 7.10 3.88 2.09
N ARG A 32 6.40 2.89 2.63
CA ARG A 32 6.38 1.55 2.10
C ARG A 32 4.94 1.09 2.01
N ALA A 33 4.46 0.90 0.80
CA ALA A 33 3.12 0.39 0.56
C ALA A 33 3.05 -1.07 1.00
N ASP A 34 2.02 -1.43 1.77
CA ASP A 34 1.88 -2.79 2.26
C ASP A 34 1.69 -3.79 1.11
N LEU A 35 0.72 -3.49 0.22
CA LEU A 35 0.50 -4.21 -1.03
C LEU A 35 0.16 -3.26 -2.19
N ILE A 36 0.66 -3.58 -3.38
CA ILE A 36 0.20 -3.00 -4.65
C ILE A 36 -0.35 -4.13 -5.52
N VAL A 37 -1.60 -4.02 -5.92
CA VAL A 37 -2.31 -5.00 -6.76
C VAL A 37 -2.46 -4.43 -8.17
N GLU A 38 -2.11 -5.23 -9.17
CA GLU A 38 -2.23 -4.87 -10.61
C GLU A 38 -1.62 -3.51 -11.00
N ARG A 39 -0.64 -3.03 -10.23
CA ARG A 39 -0.04 -1.69 -10.39
C ARG A 39 -1.06 -0.53 -10.38
N SER A 40 -2.26 -0.76 -9.85
CA SER A 40 -3.36 0.21 -9.89
C SER A 40 -4.05 0.43 -8.55
N LEU A 41 -3.95 -0.54 -7.63
CA LEU A 41 -4.59 -0.49 -6.32
C LEU A 41 -3.56 -0.65 -5.21
N LEU A 42 -3.44 0.37 -4.36
CA LEU A 42 -2.63 0.35 -3.15
C LEU A 42 -3.51 -0.06 -1.96
N LEU A 43 -3.10 -1.07 -1.21
CA LEU A 43 -3.80 -1.56 -0.02
C LEU A 43 -2.91 -1.41 1.21
N GLU A 44 -3.37 -0.58 2.15
CA GLU A 44 -2.74 -0.37 3.46
C GLU A 44 -3.41 -1.24 4.54
N LEU A 45 -2.62 -2.01 5.27
CA LEU A 45 -3.09 -2.86 6.35
C LEU A 45 -2.96 -2.13 7.69
N LYS A 46 -4.09 -1.74 8.26
CA LYS A 46 -4.14 -1.16 9.61
C LYS A 46 -4.88 -2.08 10.57
N SER A 47 -4.27 -2.31 11.74
CA SER A 47 -4.93 -2.99 12.85
C SER A 47 -5.54 -1.94 13.79
N THR A 48 -6.83 -2.04 14.08
CA THR A 48 -7.54 -1.18 15.02
C THR A 48 -8.57 -2.03 15.78
N GLU A 49 -8.72 -1.82 17.08
CA GLU A 49 -9.71 -2.55 17.91
C GLU A 49 -11.16 -2.33 17.47
N SER A 50 -11.45 -1.16 16.87
CA SER A 50 -12.72 -0.86 16.22
C SER A 50 -12.46 -0.22 14.86
N SER A 51 -13.23 -0.63 13.85
CA SER A 51 -13.13 -0.06 12.50
C SER A 51 -13.57 1.41 12.54
N LYS A 52 -12.60 2.33 12.50
CA LYS A 52 -12.88 3.75 12.26
C LYS A 52 -13.44 3.91 10.83
N PRO A 53 -14.21 4.98 10.56
CA PRO A 53 -14.64 5.30 9.20
C PRO A 53 -13.44 5.26 8.25
N VAL A 54 -13.59 4.55 7.14
CA VAL A 54 -12.58 4.51 6.08
C VAL A 54 -12.39 5.95 5.60
N LEU A 55 -11.17 6.48 5.75
CA LEU A 55 -10.78 7.73 5.11
C LEU A 55 -10.85 7.49 3.59
N ARG A 56 -11.91 8.01 2.95
CA ARG A 56 -11.97 8.09 1.50
C ARG A 56 -11.05 9.24 1.11
N GLY A 57 -9.85 8.92 0.60
CA GLY A 57 -9.09 9.86 -0.20
C GLY A 57 -9.92 10.24 -1.42
N LEU A 58 -10.02 11.55 -1.69
CA LEU A 58 -10.66 12.09 -2.89
C LEU A 58 -9.89 11.67 -4.15
#